data_AF-U3TEP0-F1
#
_entry.id   AF-U3TEP0-F1
#
_cell.length_a   1.000
_cell.length_b   1.000
_cell.length_c   1.000
_cell.angle_alpha   90.00
_cell.angle_beta   90.00
_cell.angle_gamma   90.00
#
_symmetry.space_group_name_H-M   'P 1'
#
loop_
_entity.id
_entity.type
_entity.pdbx_description
1 polymer ?
#
loop_
_entity_poly.entity_id
_entity_poly.type
_entity_poly.pdbx_seq_one_letter_code
_entity_poly.pdbx_strand_id
1 'polypeptide(L)' 'MHEEIVERALYRIVEDLAEALDRTPPTVSSRALVEGALKLALGAYNSARALREECRRGRRGGYGRVEA' A
#
# COMPACT_ATOMS: atom_id res chain seq x y z
N MET A 1 2.94 11.92 -10.23
CA MET A 1 4.32 11.40 -10.10
C MET A 1 4.65 11.04 -8.66
N HIS A 2 4.43 11.92 -7.68
CA HIS A 2 4.70 11.61 -6.26
C HIS A 2 3.84 10.48 -5.67
N GLU A 3 2.55 10.39 -6.04
CA GLU A 3 1.63 9.35 -5.56
C GLU A 3 2.07 7.93 -5.98
N GLU A 4 2.57 7.77 -7.21
CA GLU A 4 3.11 6.51 -7.72
C GLU A 4 4.43 6.11 -7.05
N ILE A 5 5.24 7.09 -6.65
CA ILE A 5 6.48 6.85 -5.91
C ILE A 5 6.16 6.30 -4.51
N VAL A 6 5.16 6.88 -3.83
CA VAL A 6 4.72 6.44 -2.50
C VAL A 6 4.10 5.04 -2.56
N GLU A 7 3.19 4.78 -3.50
CA GLU A 7 2.59 3.46 -3.68
C GLU A 7 3.66 2.38 -3.95
N ARG A 8 4.63 2.67 -4.83
CA ARG A 8 5.75 1.75 -5.10
C ARG A 8 6.65 1.53 -3.90
N ALA A 9 6.93 2.56 -3.12
CA ALA A 9 7.73 2.42 -1.90
C ALA A 9 7.02 1.55 -0.87
N LEU A 10 5.71 1.76 -0.67
CA LEU A 10 4.89 0.93 0.22
C LEU A 10 4.83 -0.53 -0.25
N TYR A 11 4.71 -0.77 -1.56
CA TYR A 11 4.73 -2.11 -2.12
C TYR A 11 6.05 -2.84 -1.81
N ARG A 12 7.20 -2.18 -2.01
CA ARG A 12 8.50 -2.76 -1.66
C ARG A 12 8.62 -3.10 -0.18
N ILE A 13 8.14 -2.23 0.70
CA ILE A 13 8.13 -2.50 2.16
C ILE A 13 7.28 -3.73 2.48
N VAL A 14 6.15 -3.93 1.80
CA VAL A 14 5.33 -5.15 1.95
C VAL A 14 6.10 -6.39 1.50
N GLU A 15 6.80 -6.34 0.36
CA GLU A 15 7.62 -7.45 -0.13
C GLU A 15 8.75 -7.80 0.86
N ASP A 16 9.49 -6.81 1.33
CA ASP A 16 10.60 -7.00 2.28
C ASP A 16 10.10 -7.63 3.61
N LEU A 17 8.94 -7.20 4.11
CA LEU A 17 8.35 -7.73 5.33
C LEU A 17 7.78 -9.14 5.15
N ALA A 18 7.22 -9.46 3.98
CA ALA A 18 6.77 -10.81 3.66
C ALA A 18 7.96 -11.78 3.60
N GLU A 19 9.05 -11.37 2.93
CA GLU A 19 10.28 -12.16 2.89
C GLU A 19 10.91 -12.33 4.28
N ALA A 20 10.94 -11.26 5.09
CA ALA A 20 11.41 -11.35 6.47
C ALA A 20 10.55 -12.29 7.31
N LEU A 21 9.23 -12.30 7.10
CA LEU A 21 8.31 -13.19 7.80
C LEU A 21 8.55 -14.66 7.43
N ASP A 22 8.75 -14.95 6.14
CA ASP A 22 9.03 -16.30 5.65
C ASP A 22 10.36 -16.83 6.19
N ARG A 23 11.37 -15.96 6.33
CA ARG A 23 12.67 -16.30 6.91
C ARG A 23 12.67 -16.41 8.43
N THR A 24 11.69 -15.82 9.12
CA THR A 24 11.63 -15.82 10.60
C THR A 24 10.91 -17.05 11.12
N PRO A 25 11.57 -17.95 11.89
CA PRO A 25 10.91 -19.14 12.40
C PRO A 25 9.70 -18.82 13.29
N PRO A 26 8.65 -19.66 13.29
CA PRO A 26 7.43 -19.45 14.07
C PRO A 26 7.64 -19.44 15.58
N THR A 27 8.76 -19.98 16.04
CA THR A 27 9.11 -20.09 17.47
C THR A 27 9.77 -18.85 18.04
N VAL A 28 10.16 -17.88 17.21
CA VAL A 28 10.85 -16.67 17.66
C VAL A 28 9.82 -15.58 17.96
N SER A 29 9.88 -15.00 19.17
CA SER A 29 8.97 -13.94 19.62
C SER A 29 8.96 -12.70 18.72
N SER A 30 10.06 -12.43 18.01
CA SER A 30 10.16 -11.34 17.04
C SER A 30 9.27 -11.53 15.80
N ARG A 31 8.82 -12.77 15.51
CA ARG A 31 7.92 -13.03 14.37
C ARG A 31 6.63 -12.23 14.48
N ALA A 32 6.05 -12.13 15.68
CA ALA A 32 4.83 -11.35 15.91
C ALA A 32 5.02 -9.85 15.57
N LEU A 33 6.23 -9.32 15.76
CA LEU A 33 6.56 -7.95 15.37
C LEU A 33 6.60 -7.79 13.85
N VAL A 34 7.18 -8.76 13.14
CA VAL A 34 7.21 -8.79 11.67
C VAL A 34 5.80 -8.93 11.09
N GLU A 35 4.97 -9.81 11.66
CA GLU A 35 3.56 -9.98 11.28
C GLU A 35 2.75 -8.69 11.51
N GLY A 36 2.96 -8.03 12.65
CA GLY A 36 2.33 -6.74 12.96
C GLY A 36 2.75 -5.66 11.97
N ALA A 37 4.05 -5.54 11.68
CA ALA A 37 4.57 -4.59 10.72
C ALA A 37 4.02 -4.86 9.30
N LEU A 38 3.95 -6.12 8.87
CA LEU A 38 3.40 -6.51 7.57
C LEU A 38 1.93 -6.10 7.44
N LYS A 39 1.11 -6.32 8.48
CA LYS A 39 -0.29 -5.88 8.49
C LYS A 39 -0.44 -4.37 8.34
N LEU A 40 0.39 -3.59 9.04
CA LEU A 40 0.39 -2.13 8.94
C LEU A 40 0.81 -1.66 7.54
N ALA A 41 1.86 -2.26 6.98
CA ALA A 41 2.35 -1.93 5.64
C ALA A 41 1.30 -2.25 4.56
N LEU A 42 0.62 -3.40 4.65
CA LEU A 42 -0.49 -3.75 3.77
C LEU A 42 -1.64 -2.76 3.87
N GLY A 43 -2.00 -2.34 5.09
CA GLY A 43 -3.01 -1.31 5.31
C GLY A 43 -2.64 0.00 4.62
N ALA A 44 -1.41 0.49 4.84
CA ALA A 44 -0.93 1.72 4.22
C ALA A 44 -0.89 1.64 2.69
N TYR A 45 -0.40 0.53 2.13
CA TYR A 45 -0.39 0.29 0.69
C TYR A 45 -1.81 0.33 0.10
N ASN A 46 -2.76 -0.38 0.72
CA ASN A 46 -4.15 -0.42 0.25
C ASN A 46 -4.81 0.96 0.32
N SER A 47 -4.58 1.73 1.38
CA SER A 47 -5.09 3.11 1.49
C SER A 47 -4.49 4.03 0.43
N ALA A 48 -3.18 3.95 0.18
CA ALA A 48 -2.52 4.76 -0.86
C ALA A 48 -3.05 4.42 -2.26
N ARG A 49 -3.23 3.12 -2.54
CA ARG A 49 -3.82 2.65 -3.79
C ARG A 49 -5.27 3.13 -3.97
N ALA A 50 -6.09 3.02 -2.93
CA ALA A 50 -7.48 3.48 -2.95
C ALA A 50 -7.56 4.98 -3.25
N LEU A 51 -6.76 5.80 -2.56
CA LEU A 51 -6.68 7.23 -2.79
C LEU A 51 -6.27 7.56 -4.24
N ARG A 52 -5.28 6.85 -4.79
CA ARG A 52 -4.86 7.01 -6.19
C ARG A 52 -5.98 6.66 -7.16
N GLU A 53 -6.72 5.58 -6.91
CA GLU A 53 -7.86 5.18 -7.73
C GLU A 53 -8.98 6.23 -7.67
N GLU A 54 -9.28 6.78 -6.49
CA GLU A 54 -10.22 7.89 -6.31
C GLU A 54 -9.77 9.15 -7.05
N CYS A 55 -8.51 9.58 -6.90
CA CYS A 55 -7.95 10.71 -7.64
C CYS A 55 -8.02 10.49 -9.15
N ARG A 56 -7.77 9.26 -9.63
CA ARG A 56 -7.88 8.90 -11.05
C ARG A 56 -9.33 8.95 -11.53
N ARG A 57 -10.30 8.48 -10.72
CA ARG A 57 -11.73 8.56 -11.02
C ARG A 57 -12.22 10.01 -11.05
N GLY A 58 -11.83 10.82 -10.07
CA GLY A 58 -12.16 12.25 -10.00
C GLY A 58 -11.64 13.03 -11.21
N ARG A 59 -10.40 12.76 -11.66
CA ARG A 59 -9.86 13.36 -12.90
C ARG A 59 -10.62 12.92 -14.17
N ARG A 60 -11.20 11.70 -14.19
CA ARG A 60 -12.03 11.23 -15.31
C ARG A 60 -13.46 11.77 -15.27
N GLY A 61 -13.99 12.10 -14.08
CA GLY A 61 -15.33 12.70 -13.91
C GLY A 61 -15.38 14.22 -14.06
N GLY A 62 -14.23 14.92 -13.91
CA GLY A 62 -14.14 16.38 -13.97
C GLY A 62 -14.24 17.01 -15.37
N TYR A 63 -14.28 16.21 -16.44
CA TYR A 63 -14.41 16.66 -17.84
C TYR A 63 -15.76 16.28 -18.48
N GLY A 64 -16.81 16.07 -17.66
CA GLY A 64 -18.12 15.64 -18.15
C GLY A 64 -19.32 16.38 -17.57
N ARG A 65 -19.12 17.60 -17.02
CA ARG A 65 -20.26 18.40 -16.52
C ARG A 65 -20.02 19.90 -16.61
N VAL A 66 -19.76 20.37 -17.82
CA VAL A 66 -20.14 21.72 -18.27
C VAL A 66 -20.64 21.54 -19.70
N GLU A 67 -21.69 22.29 -20.06
CA GLU A 67 -22.46 22.25 -21.33
C GLU A 67 -23.58 21.20 -21.35
N ALA A 68 -24.87 21.54 -21.51
CA ALA A 68 -25.58 22.81 -21.67
C ALA A 68 -27.04 22.61 -21.23
#